data_AF-A0A8S1Q3K9-F1
#
_entry.id   AF-A0A8S1Q3K9-F1
#
_cell.length_a   1.000
_cell.length_b   1.000
_cell.length_c   1.000
_cell.angle_alpha   90.00
_cell.angle_beta   90.00
_cell.angle_gamma   90.00
#
_symmetry.space_group_name_H-M   'P 1'
#
loop_
_entity.id
_entity.type
_entity.pdbx_description
1 polymer ?
#
loop_
_entity_poly.entity_id
_entity_poly.type
_entity_poly.pdbx_seq_one_letter_code
_entity_poly.pdbx_strand_id
1 'polypeptide(L)'
;MSTNVLRNSLAKIDIFGQNITLNMNKNSSYTTAFGGISSILIILLLSLIFFSNIVQFFGKDNVFYDSEISFSNDPELMDMNDNNSMFALAIDQANFTTNPFFNITVEQKIYFRNKNGSLTKETIEVPMQPCTLERFNNIFQQQGINFTDQFNFLGMSKMLCPKSNFTFQMEGTYSSETFKFLKITVKNCKTSDATSDSLWNPTCSSQEDKAKYLTSNAQFKLQIFQINTVVNPLKPRNYKSVFIDGDMYFSFVPYKLARLANVFYRQFIVNNDQSIMPYQDVEQEKVIVRKAEDFRDLTELGRDKDDSFAVVYLRRSPFTETINRKFQKLGELLSYLGGFMQIMKLIFGFAIAFYNRTSMLIELANKLYDFEDTQHLKKFNTLKTLKYTEQIGSPIGKQESNSVNPFIISQEFQKVQWKQYIKELVKKSKPITFNFRIFINQLTFGYLLKNKNSEFLEKAINKINNELDLHSILYQLQEINKLKSVLLRKSQIILFNFSPKPVVTLGQDQVVPSRYAVEDLETGKSYIKSKDVIYNEELFLKLEEAYKEIAEEVEKTHQNICQMNINLKLTQLIGSDVRSILRPIQQQLLNGVKSTEIQNINNNQDDYNQSD
;
A
#
# COMPACT_ATOMS: atom_id res chain seq x y z
N MET A 1 25.58 -11.13 23.46
CA MET A 1 24.62 -10.03 23.65
C MET A 1 23.23 -10.61 23.41
N SER A 2 22.37 -10.56 24.44
CA SER A 2 21.23 -11.48 24.64
C SER A 2 20.17 -11.43 23.53
N THR A 3 19.82 -12.60 22.97
CA THR A 3 18.73 -12.78 21.99
C THR A 3 17.39 -12.24 22.47
N ASN A 4 17.16 -12.19 23.78
CA ASN A 4 15.95 -11.63 24.38
C ASN A 4 15.90 -10.10 24.27
N VAL A 5 17.04 -9.41 24.32
CA VAL A 5 17.10 -7.94 24.13
C VAL A 5 16.76 -7.59 22.68
N LEU A 6 17.29 -8.35 21.72
CA LEU A 6 17.01 -8.14 20.29
C LEU A 6 15.52 -8.36 19.97
N ARG A 7 14.93 -9.44 20.51
CA ARG A 7 13.52 -9.77 20.35
C ARG A 7 12.60 -8.68 20.92
N ASN A 8 12.94 -8.16 22.10
CA ASN A 8 12.15 -7.10 22.75
C ASN A 8 12.26 -5.76 22.01
N SER A 9 13.42 -5.44 21.45
CA SER A 9 13.59 -4.24 20.61
C SER A 9 12.81 -4.36 19.30
N LEU A 10 12.82 -5.52 18.64
CA LEU A 10 12.04 -5.75 17.42
C LEU A 10 10.53 -5.64 17.65
N ALA A 11 10.02 -6.20 18.77
CA ALA A 11 8.61 -6.11 19.10
C ALA A 11 8.12 -4.66 19.35
N LYS A 12 9.01 -3.72 19.69
CA LYS A 12 8.62 -2.30 19.84
C LYS A 12 8.42 -1.58 18.50
N ILE A 13 8.96 -2.12 17.42
CA ILE A 13 8.89 -1.53 16.07
C ILE A 13 7.65 -2.06 15.30
N ASP A 14 6.89 -2.98 15.88
CA ASP A 14 5.68 -3.52 15.28
C ASP A 14 4.57 -2.46 15.19
N ILE A 15 4.36 -1.92 13.98
CA ILE A 15 3.34 -0.88 13.70
C ILE A 15 1.92 -1.49 13.71
N PHE A 16 1.79 -2.81 13.65
CA PHE A 16 0.54 -3.55 13.51
C PHE A 16 0.15 -4.29 14.80
N GLY A 17 0.58 -3.78 15.96
CA GLY A 17 0.22 -4.32 17.27
C GLY A 17 -1.29 -4.41 17.49
N GLN A 18 -1.73 -5.48 18.16
CA GLN A 18 -3.14 -5.72 18.46
C GLN A 18 -3.53 -5.07 19.79
N ASN A 19 -4.53 -4.19 19.80
CA ASN A 19 -5.05 -3.61 21.04
C ASN A 19 -5.76 -4.67 21.89
N ILE A 20 -5.56 -4.63 23.20
CA ILE A 20 -6.13 -5.54 24.18
C ILE A 20 -7.04 -4.75 25.13
N THR A 21 -8.29 -5.18 25.30
CA THR A 21 -9.30 -4.48 26.12
C THR A 21 -9.09 -4.70 27.63
N LEU A 22 -8.60 -5.87 28.03
CA LEU A 22 -8.12 -6.18 29.38
C LEU A 22 -6.60 -6.36 29.30
N ASN A 23 -5.83 -5.51 29.99
CA ASN A 23 -4.37 -5.52 29.91
C ASN A 23 -3.78 -6.92 30.08
N MET A 24 -3.16 -7.46 29.02
CA MET A 24 -2.41 -8.71 29.08
C MET A 24 -0.94 -8.37 29.37
N ASN A 25 -0.36 -8.95 30.42
CA ASN A 25 1.02 -8.65 30.85
C ASN A 25 1.30 -7.14 31.07
N LYS A 26 0.31 -6.36 31.54
CA LYS A 26 0.38 -4.89 31.73
C LYS A 26 0.55 -4.05 30.45
N ASN A 27 0.46 -4.65 29.26
CA ASN A 27 0.48 -3.93 27.99
C ASN A 27 -0.93 -3.80 27.41
N SER A 28 -1.25 -2.60 26.91
CA SER A 28 -2.50 -2.33 26.18
C SER A 28 -2.46 -2.80 24.72
N SER A 29 -1.27 -3.15 24.22
CA SER A 29 -1.05 -3.66 22.87
C SER A 29 -0.17 -4.90 22.87
N TYR A 30 -0.58 -5.95 22.16
CA TYR A 30 0.21 -7.12 21.87
C TYR A 30 1.01 -6.91 20.58
N THR A 31 2.34 -6.84 20.71
CA THR A 31 3.26 -6.75 19.57
C THR A 31 4.14 -7.99 19.48
N THR A 32 4.58 -8.32 18.27
CA THR A 32 5.42 -9.50 18.05
C THR A 32 6.74 -9.12 17.38
N ALA A 33 7.80 -9.89 17.64
CA ALA A 33 9.07 -9.71 16.94
C ALA A 33 8.93 -9.98 15.43
N PHE A 34 8.02 -10.88 15.04
CA PHE A 34 7.66 -11.11 13.63
C PHE A 34 7.02 -9.86 13.01
N GLY A 35 6.01 -9.27 13.65
CA GLY A 35 5.39 -8.02 13.21
C GLY A 35 6.39 -6.85 13.12
N GLY A 36 7.36 -6.80 14.04
CA GLY A 36 8.48 -5.86 13.99
C GLY A 36 9.39 -6.04 12.79
N ILE A 37 9.83 -7.28 12.50
CA ILE A 37 10.64 -7.59 11.31
C ILE A 37 9.86 -7.27 10.02
N SER A 38 8.58 -7.65 9.96
CA SER A 38 7.71 -7.33 8.84
C SER A 38 7.54 -5.81 8.65
N SER A 39 7.40 -5.05 9.73
CA SER A 39 7.31 -3.58 9.68
C SER A 39 8.57 -2.95 9.10
N ILE A 40 9.76 -3.43 9.50
CA ILE A 40 11.05 -2.97 8.94
C ILE A 40 11.13 -3.30 7.45
N LEU A 41 10.77 -4.52 7.05
CA LEU A 41 10.77 -4.93 5.64
C LEU A 41 9.82 -4.08 4.79
N ILE A 42 8.62 -3.78 5.30
CA ILE A 42 7.64 -2.93 4.62
C ILE A 42 8.16 -1.50 4.49
N ILE A 43 8.72 -0.92 5.55
CA ILE A 43 9.31 0.43 5.49
C ILE A 43 10.45 0.47 4.48
N LEU A 44 11.33 -0.53 4.48
CA LEU A 44 12.45 -0.60 3.54
C LEU A 44 11.96 -0.73 2.10
N LEU A 45 10.98 -1.60 1.84
CA LEU A 45 10.35 -1.76 0.53
C LEU A 45 9.69 -0.45 0.06
N LEU A 46 8.89 0.18 0.90
CA LEU A 46 8.25 1.47 0.62
C LEU A 46 9.30 2.55 0.33
N SER A 47 10.38 2.61 1.11
CA SER A 47 11.44 3.60 0.92
C SER A 47 12.17 3.42 -0.41
N LEU A 48 12.45 2.17 -0.81
CA LEU A 48 13.06 1.88 -2.11
C LEU A 48 12.15 2.29 -3.28
N ILE A 49 10.86 1.95 -3.20
CA ILE A 49 9.88 2.32 -4.23
C ILE A 49 9.73 3.84 -4.29
N PHE A 50 9.63 4.51 -3.15
CA PHE A 50 9.49 5.97 -3.08
C PHE A 50 10.72 6.66 -3.66
N PHE A 51 11.92 6.20 -3.28
CA PHE A 51 13.17 6.72 -3.84
C PHE A 51 13.21 6.57 -5.36
N SER A 52 12.87 5.39 -5.89
CA SER A 52 12.83 5.16 -7.34
C SER A 52 11.84 6.09 -8.06
N ASN A 53 10.64 6.29 -7.51
CA ASN A 53 9.63 7.18 -8.10
C ASN A 53 10.05 8.66 -8.04
N ILE A 54 10.72 9.07 -6.97
CA ILE A 54 11.25 10.44 -6.82
C ILE A 54 12.36 10.68 -7.86
N VAL A 55 13.27 9.72 -8.07
CA VAL A 55 14.31 9.82 -9.09
C VAL A 55 13.68 9.94 -10.49
N GLN A 56 12.70 9.11 -10.82
CA GLN A 56 11.98 9.18 -12.11
C GLN A 56 11.22 10.51 -12.29
N PHE A 57 10.64 11.03 -11.21
CA PHE A 57 9.95 12.32 -11.20
C PHE A 57 10.91 13.47 -11.56
N PHE A 58 12.07 13.56 -10.89
CA PHE A 58 13.09 14.55 -11.24
C PHE A 58 13.73 14.30 -12.61
N GLY A 59 13.76 13.04 -13.05
CA GLY A 59 14.17 12.64 -14.41
C GLY A 59 13.19 13.07 -15.51
N LYS A 60 11.98 13.53 -15.14
CA LYS A 60 10.88 13.85 -16.06
C LYS A 60 10.44 12.67 -16.93
N ASP A 61 10.53 11.44 -16.40
CA ASP A 61 10.28 10.23 -17.18
C ASP A 61 8.78 9.96 -17.43
N ASN A 62 7.91 10.48 -16.58
CA ASN A 62 6.47 10.29 -16.68
C ASN A 62 5.82 11.50 -17.37
N VAL A 63 5.28 11.27 -18.57
CA VAL A 63 4.56 12.28 -19.34
C VAL A 63 3.13 11.85 -19.60
N PHE A 64 2.21 12.77 -19.37
CA PHE A 64 0.80 12.63 -19.71
C PHE A 64 0.50 13.52 -20.91
N TYR A 65 -0.43 13.09 -21.75
CA TYR A 65 -0.90 13.90 -22.86
C TYR A 65 -2.40 13.76 -23.05
N ASP A 66 -2.97 14.81 -23.63
CA ASP A 66 -4.31 14.88 -24.17
C ASP A 66 -4.22 15.39 -25.61
N SER A 67 -5.11 14.94 -26.50
CA SER A 67 -5.13 15.34 -27.91
C SER A 67 -6.55 15.67 -28.36
N GLU A 68 -6.70 16.79 -29.03
CA GLU A 68 -7.96 17.27 -29.60
C GLU A 68 -7.79 17.54 -31.10
N ILE A 69 -8.77 17.12 -31.91
CA ILE A 69 -8.82 17.44 -33.34
C ILE A 69 -9.91 18.48 -33.55
N SER A 70 -9.52 19.63 -34.09
CA SER A 70 -10.42 20.71 -34.47
C SER A 70 -10.55 20.78 -36.00
N PHE A 71 -11.76 21.12 -36.46
CA PHE A 71 -12.05 21.36 -37.88
C PHE A 71 -12.30 22.86 -38.10
N SER A 72 -11.69 23.42 -39.13
CA SER A 72 -11.98 24.77 -39.61
C SER A 72 -12.26 24.74 -41.11
N ASN A 73 -13.30 25.45 -41.54
CA ASN A 73 -13.55 25.73 -42.96
C ASN A 73 -12.52 26.70 -43.55
N ASP A 74 -11.84 27.45 -42.68
CA ASP A 74 -10.80 28.41 -43.03
C ASP A 74 -9.56 28.17 -42.17
N PRO A 75 -8.76 27.14 -42.47
CA PRO A 75 -7.56 26.84 -41.70
C PRO A 75 -6.50 27.93 -41.89
N GLU A 76 -5.85 28.28 -40.79
CA GLU A 76 -4.77 29.28 -40.75
C GLU A 76 -3.61 28.95 -41.71
N LEU A 77 -2.85 30.00 -42.04
CA LEU A 77 -1.63 29.95 -42.81
C LEU A 77 -0.62 28.97 -42.19
N MET A 78 -0.09 28.09 -43.04
CA MET A 78 1.00 27.15 -42.77
C MET A 78 2.15 27.44 -43.72
N ASP A 79 3.29 27.82 -43.14
CA ASP A 79 4.51 28.10 -43.89
C ASP A 79 5.42 26.87 -43.98
N MET A 80 5.76 26.53 -45.22
CA MET A 80 6.59 25.42 -45.59
C MET A 80 7.93 25.93 -46.13
N ASN A 81 9.05 25.51 -45.53
CA ASN A 81 10.40 25.95 -45.88
C ASN A 81 11.42 24.79 -45.88
N ASP A 82 12.68 25.12 -46.12
CA ASP A 82 13.80 24.18 -46.16
C ASP A 82 13.92 23.28 -44.91
N ASN A 83 13.51 23.75 -43.73
CA ASN A 83 13.70 22.99 -42.49
C ASN A 83 12.56 22.02 -42.17
N ASN A 84 11.33 22.31 -42.60
CA ASN A 84 10.14 21.61 -42.12
C ASN A 84 9.38 20.81 -43.20
N SER A 85 9.68 21.00 -44.49
CA SER A 85 8.84 20.47 -45.57
C SER A 85 9.56 20.29 -46.91
N MET A 86 10.85 19.97 -46.87
CA MET A 86 11.61 19.67 -48.09
C MET A 86 11.02 18.43 -48.79
N PHE A 87 10.91 18.50 -50.12
CA PHE A 87 10.50 17.38 -50.95
C PHE A 87 11.38 17.26 -52.20
N ALA A 88 11.44 16.05 -52.73
CA ALA A 88 12.15 15.66 -53.93
C ALA A 88 11.17 14.98 -54.91
N LEU A 89 11.18 15.43 -56.16
CA LEU A 89 10.30 14.98 -57.23
C LEU A 89 11.11 14.30 -58.32
N ALA A 90 10.61 13.18 -58.84
CA ALA A 90 11.17 12.56 -60.02
C ALA A 90 10.13 11.78 -60.81
N ILE A 91 10.38 11.61 -62.11
CA ILE A 91 9.77 10.52 -62.86
C ILE A 91 10.66 9.29 -62.69
N ASP A 92 10.05 8.13 -62.45
CA ASP A 92 10.74 6.84 -62.30
C ASP A 92 11.40 6.41 -63.63
N GLN A 93 12.55 6.99 -63.94
CA GLN A 93 13.33 6.73 -65.15
C GLN A 93 14.83 6.90 -64.88
N ALA A 94 15.65 6.29 -65.74
CA ALA A 94 17.07 6.57 -65.74
C ALA A 94 17.33 8.04 -66.15
N ASN A 95 18.32 8.66 -65.51
CA ASN A 95 18.84 9.98 -65.86
C ASN A 95 17.78 11.10 -65.92
N PHE A 96 16.78 11.09 -65.04
CA PHE A 96 15.70 12.09 -65.02
C PHE A 96 16.21 13.55 -64.99
N THR A 97 17.25 13.84 -64.22
CA THR A 97 17.78 15.21 -64.10
C THR A 97 18.47 15.73 -65.36
N THR A 98 18.99 14.87 -66.22
CA THR A 98 19.76 15.26 -67.42
C THR A 98 19.02 15.00 -68.73
N ASN A 99 18.32 13.86 -68.82
CA ASN A 99 17.59 13.39 -70.00
C ASN A 99 16.15 12.89 -69.66
N PRO A 100 15.23 13.79 -69.26
CA PRO A 100 13.86 13.45 -68.90
C PRO A 100 12.95 13.19 -70.10
N PHE A 101 11.97 12.31 -69.91
CA PHE A 101 10.81 12.15 -70.81
C PHE A 101 9.73 13.22 -70.58
N PHE A 102 9.68 13.80 -69.39
CA PHE A 102 8.65 14.75 -68.95
C PHE A 102 9.25 15.89 -68.12
N ASN A 103 8.64 17.07 -68.22
CA ASN A 103 8.93 18.19 -67.32
C ASN A 103 7.99 18.15 -66.11
N ILE A 104 8.54 18.43 -64.93
CA ILE A 104 7.78 18.64 -63.70
C ILE A 104 7.80 20.14 -63.41
N THR A 105 6.62 20.76 -63.37
CA THR A 105 6.44 22.17 -63.02
C THR A 105 5.75 22.27 -61.67
N VAL A 106 6.30 23.06 -60.76
CA VAL A 106 5.73 23.33 -59.44
C VAL A 106 5.26 24.79 -59.40
N GLU A 107 4.02 25.01 -59.03
CA GLU A 107 3.39 26.33 -58.98
C GLU A 107 2.76 26.57 -57.62
N GLN A 108 3.04 27.71 -57.00
CA GLN A 108 2.25 28.25 -55.89
C GLN A 108 1.02 28.95 -56.49
N LYS A 109 -0.17 28.47 -56.14
CA LYS A 109 -1.45 29.06 -56.53
C LYS A 109 -2.02 29.84 -55.36
N ILE A 110 -2.45 31.07 -55.61
CA ILE A 110 -3.08 31.93 -54.61
C ILE A 110 -4.41 32.40 -55.19
N TYR A 111 -5.50 31.94 -54.59
CA TYR A 111 -6.86 32.30 -55.00
C TYR A 111 -7.46 33.22 -53.94
N PHE A 112 -7.89 34.41 -54.36
CA PHE A 112 -8.61 35.36 -53.53
C PHE A 112 -10.07 35.44 -53.98
N ARG A 113 -10.99 35.13 -53.09
CA ARG A 113 -12.43 35.21 -53.32
C ARG A 113 -12.95 36.54 -52.82
N ASN A 114 -13.35 37.41 -53.74
CA ASN A 114 -13.91 38.71 -53.41
C ASN A 114 -15.33 38.57 -52.84
N LYS A 115 -15.81 39.58 -52.10
CA LYS A 115 -17.17 39.61 -51.51
C LYS A 115 -18.30 39.45 -52.53
N ASN A 116 -18.05 39.74 -53.81
CA ASN A 116 -19.00 39.54 -54.92
C ASN A 116 -19.02 38.10 -55.48
N GLY A 117 -18.21 37.18 -54.92
CA GLY A 117 -18.09 35.80 -55.36
C GLY A 117 -17.08 35.55 -56.50
N SER A 118 -16.47 36.60 -57.08
CA SER A 118 -15.44 36.43 -58.12
C SER A 118 -14.11 35.94 -57.54
N LEU A 119 -13.36 35.17 -58.32
CA LEU A 119 -12.07 34.60 -57.94
C LEU A 119 -10.93 35.27 -58.71
N THR A 120 -10.07 35.98 -57.99
CA THR A 120 -8.77 36.44 -58.49
C THR A 120 -7.76 35.32 -58.31
N LYS A 121 -6.99 34.99 -59.35
CA LYS A 121 -6.02 33.88 -59.32
C LYS A 121 -4.63 34.41 -59.64
N GLU A 122 -3.70 34.17 -58.74
CA GLU A 122 -2.28 34.44 -58.93
C GLU A 122 -1.53 33.11 -58.98
N THR A 123 -0.47 33.07 -59.78
CA THR A 123 0.40 31.91 -59.97
C THR A 123 1.84 32.36 -59.89
N ILE A 124 2.60 31.73 -59.00
CA ILE A 124 4.02 31.96 -58.84
C ILE A 124 4.71 30.63 -59.17
N GLU A 125 5.62 30.65 -60.14
CA GLU A 125 6.41 29.46 -60.49
C GLU A 125 7.49 29.22 -59.43
N VAL A 126 7.62 27.97 -58.99
CA VAL A 126 8.62 27.58 -57.99
C VAL A 126 9.84 27.02 -58.73
N PRO A 127 11.01 27.68 -58.65
CA PRO A 127 12.22 27.21 -59.30
C PRO A 127 12.72 25.92 -58.65
N MET A 128 13.12 24.97 -59.48
CA MET A 128 13.60 23.65 -59.07
C MET A 128 15.09 23.49 -59.38
N GLN A 129 15.77 22.64 -58.60
CA GLN A 129 17.18 22.29 -58.78
C GLN A 129 17.41 20.81 -58.42
N PRO A 130 18.48 20.17 -58.89
CA PRO A 130 18.86 18.85 -58.41
C PRO A 130 19.05 18.83 -56.88
N CYS A 131 18.57 17.78 -56.22
CA CYS A 131 18.70 17.64 -54.77
C CYS A 131 20.15 17.43 -54.34
N THR A 132 20.56 18.08 -53.24
CA THR A 132 21.91 17.97 -52.66
C THR A 132 21.86 17.34 -51.27
N LEU A 133 22.89 16.55 -50.94
CA LEU A 133 22.99 15.85 -49.65
C LEU A 133 23.01 16.82 -48.46
N GLU A 134 23.75 17.93 -48.57
CA GLU A 134 23.92 18.93 -47.52
C GLU A 134 22.58 19.43 -46.96
N ARG A 135 21.62 19.70 -47.86
CA ARG A 135 20.31 20.23 -47.49
C ARG A 135 19.50 19.26 -46.63
N PHE A 136 19.49 17.98 -46.98
CA PHE A 136 18.82 16.96 -46.16
C PHE A 136 19.59 16.71 -44.86
N ASN A 137 20.93 16.66 -44.91
CA ASN A 137 21.75 16.49 -43.71
C ASN A 137 21.50 17.59 -42.67
N ASN A 138 21.33 18.85 -43.07
CA ASN A 138 21.03 19.94 -42.13
C ASN A 138 19.76 19.71 -41.30
N ILE A 139 18.79 18.98 -41.83
CA ILE A 139 17.51 18.68 -41.17
C ILE A 139 17.66 17.48 -40.24
N PHE A 140 18.30 16.41 -40.70
CA PHE A 140 18.48 15.17 -39.94
C PHE A 140 19.58 15.27 -38.86
N GLN A 141 20.60 16.10 -39.05
CA GLN A 141 21.63 16.35 -38.04
C GLN A 141 21.07 16.99 -36.77
N GLN A 142 20.02 17.82 -36.88
CA GLN A 142 19.31 18.36 -35.71
C GLN A 142 18.71 17.25 -34.82
N GLN A 143 18.54 16.04 -35.36
CA GLN A 143 18.06 14.85 -34.65
C GLN A 143 19.16 13.82 -34.37
N GLY A 144 20.43 14.16 -34.67
CA GLY A 144 21.56 13.25 -34.49
C GLY A 144 21.64 12.10 -35.50
N ILE A 145 20.98 12.23 -36.66
CA ILE A 145 20.93 11.19 -37.69
C ILE A 145 21.82 11.59 -38.88
N ASN A 146 22.70 10.68 -39.32
CA ASN A 146 23.45 10.83 -40.57
C ASN A 146 22.61 10.29 -41.73
N PHE A 147 22.23 11.17 -42.66
CA PHE A 147 21.31 10.83 -43.77
C PHE A 147 22.04 10.38 -45.06
N THR A 148 23.38 10.31 -45.05
CA THR A 148 24.20 10.04 -46.24
C THR A 148 23.87 8.71 -46.93
N ASP A 149 23.77 7.62 -46.16
CA ASP A 149 23.50 6.29 -46.72
C ASP A 149 22.10 6.21 -47.33
N GLN A 150 21.11 6.79 -46.65
CA GLN A 150 19.73 6.81 -47.12
C GLN A 150 19.56 7.68 -48.36
N PHE A 151 20.23 8.84 -48.42
CA PHE A 151 20.24 9.71 -49.61
C PHE A 151 20.77 8.98 -50.85
N ASN A 152 21.85 8.22 -50.69
CA ASN A 152 22.46 7.43 -51.76
C ASN A 152 21.58 6.24 -52.15
N PHE A 153 21.05 5.51 -51.16
CA PHE A 153 20.17 4.36 -51.38
C PHE A 153 18.90 4.74 -52.15
N LEU A 154 18.28 5.86 -51.78
CA LEU A 154 17.08 6.39 -52.45
C LEU A 154 17.41 7.08 -53.79
N GLY A 155 18.67 7.25 -54.15
CA GLY A 155 19.08 7.90 -55.39
C GLY A 155 18.64 9.36 -55.49
N MET A 156 18.52 10.07 -54.36
CA MET A 156 17.93 11.42 -54.30
C MET A 156 18.71 12.46 -55.12
N SER A 157 20.01 12.24 -55.37
CA SER A 157 20.81 13.09 -56.28
C SER A 157 20.27 13.14 -57.71
N LYS A 158 19.41 12.18 -58.10
CA LYS A 158 18.75 12.11 -59.42
C LYS A 158 17.34 12.70 -59.40
N MET A 159 16.97 13.42 -58.35
CA MET A 159 15.63 14.03 -58.16
C MET A 159 15.72 15.55 -58.11
N LEU A 160 14.57 16.21 -58.21
CA LEU A 160 14.44 17.67 -58.17
C LEU A 160 13.86 18.14 -56.85
N CYS A 161 14.53 19.09 -56.23
CA CYS A 161 14.10 19.77 -55.02
C CYS A 161 13.84 21.25 -55.33
N PRO A 162 13.02 21.95 -54.53
CA PRO A 162 12.91 23.40 -54.63
C PRO A 162 14.28 24.09 -54.51
N LYS A 163 14.43 25.26 -55.12
CA LYS A 163 15.59 26.15 -54.91
C LYS A 163 15.74 26.48 -53.42
N SER A 164 16.98 26.65 -52.97
CA SER A 164 17.28 26.96 -51.56
C SER A 164 16.62 28.26 -51.11
N ASN A 165 16.31 28.35 -49.81
CA ASN A 165 15.61 29.47 -49.17
C ASN A 165 14.19 29.67 -49.70
N PHE A 166 13.48 28.57 -49.97
CA PHE A 166 12.09 28.66 -50.42
C PHE A 166 11.16 28.89 -49.23
N THR A 167 10.01 29.50 -49.50
CA THR A 167 8.89 29.55 -48.56
C THR A 167 7.59 29.39 -49.33
N PHE A 168 6.87 28.33 -49.02
CA PHE A 168 5.54 28.04 -49.57
C PHE A 168 4.49 28.33 -48.53
N GLN A 169 3.34 28.79 -49.00
CA GLN A 169 2.23 29.15 -48.14
C GLN A 169 1.04 28.25 -48.44
N MET A 170 0.52 27.57 -47.43
CA MET A 170 -0.73 26.83 -47.54
C MET A 170 -1.74 27.42 -46.58
N GLU A 171 -2.91 27.81 -47.07
CA GLU A 171 -3.90 28.55 -46.29
C GLU A 171 -5.29 28.28 -46.86
N GLY A 172 -6.28 28.17 -45.97
CA GLY A 172 -7.67 28.06 -46.36
C GLY A 172 -8.06 26.74 -47.05
N THR A 173 -9.34 26.66 -47.39
CA THR A 173 -9.94 25.64 -48.25
C THR A 173 -10.50 26.27 -49.52
N TYR A 174 -11.06 25.48 -50.44
CA TYR A 174 -11.67 26.02 -51.67
C TYR A 174 -12.80 27.05 -51.42
N SER A 175 -13.45 26.96 -50.26
CA SER A 175 -14.51 27.88 -49.82
C SER A 175 -13.99 29.10 -49.07
N SER A 176 -12.71 29.15 -48.70
CA SER A 176 -12.10 30.28 -47.96
C SER A 176 -12.04 31.56 -48.80
N GLU A 177 -11.87 32.69 -48.11
CA GLU A 177 -11.57 33.98 -48.73
C GLU A 177 -10.20 33.94 -49.41
N THR A 178 -9.19 33.40 -48.71
CA THR A 178 -7.86 33.17 -49.23
C THR A 178 -7.60 31.67 -49.31
N PHE A 179 -7.27 31.16 -50.50
CA PHE A 179 -6.92 29.76 -50.70
C PHE A 179 -5.55 29.65 -51.38
N LYS A 180 -4.56 29.19 -50.62
CA LYS A 180 -3.17 29.02 -51.06
C LYS A 180 -2.78 27.54 -51.05
N PHE A 181 -2.21 27.06 -52.15
CA PHE A 181 -1.80 25.67 -52.30
C PHE A 181 -0.69 25.53 -53.35
N LEU A 182 0.06 24.42 -53.29
CA LEU A 182 1.01 24.08 -54.35
C LEU A 182 0.36 23.14 -55.36
N LYS A 183 0.73 23.31 -56.62
CA LYS A 183 0.32 22.46 -57.73
C LYS A 183 1.56 21.93 -58.44
N ILE A 184 1.73 20.62 -58.41
CA ILE A 184 2.74 19.89 -59.18
C ILE A 184 2.07 19.39 -60.45
N THR A 185 2.65 19.67 -61.61
CA THR A 185 2.13 19.21 -62.91
C THR A 185 3.21 18.53 -63.71
N VAL A 186 2.90 17.35 -64.27
CA VAL A 186 3.75 16.62 -65.20
C VAL A 186 3.28 16.88 -66.62
N LYS A 187 4.17 17.41 -67.45
CA LYS A 187 3.93 17.75 -68.86
C LYS A 187 4.95 17.08 -69.76
N ASN A 188 4.72 17.10 -71.07
CA ASN A 188 5.76 16.71 -72.03
C ASN A 188 7.02 17.57 -71.82
N CYS A 189 8.19 16.93 -71.91
CA CYS A 189 9.45 17.64 -71.88
C CYS A 189 9.53 18.59 -73.07
N LYS A 190 9.88 19.84 -72.81
CA LYS A 190 10.25 20.84 -73.82
C LYS A 190 11.64 21.33 -73.47
N THR A 191 12.55 21.29 -74.44
CA THR A 191 13.91 21.83 -74.26
C THR A 191 13.76 23.32 -74.00
N SER A 192 14.10 23.74 -72.79
CA SER A 192 13.98 25.13 -72.36
C SER A 192 15.03 25.97 -73.04
N ASP A 193 14.61 27.05 -73.69
CA ASP A 193 15.51 28.19 -73.94
C ASP A 193 15.93 28.75 -72.58
N ALA A 194 17.21 29.09 -72.43
CA ALA A 194 17.91 29.33 -71.16
C ALA A 194 17.48 30.60 -70.38
N THR A 195 16.20 30.94 -70.35
CA THR A 195 15.68 32.24 -69.87
C THR A 195 14.93 32.18 -68.53
N SER A 196 14.80 31.02 -67.89
CA SER A 196 14.14 30.89 -66.57
C SER A 196 15.16 30.78 -65.43
N ASP A 197 14.89 31.40 -64.28
CA ASP A 197 15.65 31.31 -63.01
C ASP A 197 15.76 29.89 -62.40
N SER A 198 15.32 28.86 -63.14
CA SER A 198 15.47 27.43 -62.82
C SER A 198 16.92 26.98 -63.04
N LEU A 199 17.49 26.34 -62.01
CA LEU A 199 18.83 25.72 -62.09
C LEU A 199 18.78 24.33 -62.76
N TRP A 200 17.57 23.84 -63.06
CA TRP A 200 17.37 22.62 -63.82
C TRP A 200 17.07 22.95 -65.29
N ASN A 201 18.04 22.67 -66.17
CA ASN A 201 17.90 22.83 -67.62
C ASN A 201 18.27 21.53 -68.35
N PRO A 202 17.34 20.56 -68.44
CA PRO A 202 17.60 19.27 -69.04
C PRO A 202 17.53 19.30 -70.57
N THR A 203 18.16 18.32 -71.21
CA THR A 203 17.94 18.04 -72.64
C THR A 203 16.94 16.90 -72.78
N CYS A 204 15.79 17.16 -73.41
CA CYS A 204 14.72 16.17 -73.51
C CYS A 204 15.14 14.89 -74.24
N SER A 205 14.63 13.75 -73.76
CA SER A 205 14.84 12.45 -74.42
C SER A 205 14.09 12.34 -75.76
N SER A 206 14.50 11.37 -76.58
CA SER A 206 13.83 11.08 -77.85
C SER A 206 12.42 10.50 -77.62
N GLN A 207 11.50 10.75 -78.57
CA GLN A 207 10.17 10.13 -78.50
C GLN A 207 10.22 8.60 -78.69
N GLU A 208 11.25 8.09 -79.37
CA GLU A 208 11.45 6.65 -79.56
C GLU A 208 11.81 5.97 -78.23
N ASP A 209 12.71 6.56 -77.44
CA ASP A 209 13.10 6.02 -76.14
C ASP A 209 11.94 6.04 -75.15
N LYS A 210 11.13 7.11 -75.19
CA LYS A 210 9.89 7.21 -74.42
C LYS A 210 8.90 6.10 -74.80
N ALA A 211 8.73 5.82 -76.09
CA ALA A 211 7.87 4.74 -76.57
C ALA A 211 8.39 3.35 -76.19
N LYS A 212 9.71 3.13 -76.26
CA LYS A 212 10.37 1.90 -75.80
C LYS A 212 10.15 1.68 -74.30
N TYR A 213 10.35 2.72 -73.48
CA TYR A 213 10.09 2.64 -72.04
C TYR A 213 8.63 2.31 -71.75
N LEU A 214 7.69 2.95 -72.44
CA LEU A 214 6.26 2.67 -72.25
C LEU A 214 5.89 1.24 -72.65
N THR A 215 6.53 0.69 -73.69
CA THR A 215 6.30 -0.69 -74.13
C THR A 215 6.84 -1.71 -73.13
N SER A 216 7.96 -1.43 -72.46
CA SER A 216 8.55 -2.33 -71.46
C SER A 216 7.93 -2.21 -70.06
N ASN A 217 7.53 -1.01 -69.64
CA ASN A 217 7.05 -0.73 -68.27
C ASN A 217 5.55 -0.46 -68.15
N ALA A 218 4.82 -0.37 -69.28
CA ALA A 218 3.38 -0.09 -69.41
C ALA A 218 2.88 1.29 -68.90
N GLN A 219 3.60 1.94 -67.99
CA GLN A 219 3.23 3.23 -67.39
C GLN A 219 4.45 4.01 -66.92
N PHE A 220 4.26 5.30 -66.65
CA PHE A 220 5.23 6.14 -65.95
C PHE A 220 4.75 6.41 -64.53
N LYS A 221 5.68 6.67 -63.61
CA LYS A 221 5.36 6.99 -62.22
C LYS A 221 6.00 8.33 -61.84
N LEU A 222 5.19 9.25 -61.32
CA LEU A 222 5.66 10.41 -60.58
C LEU A 222 5.94 9.97 -59.15
N GLN A 223 7.17 10.10 -58.68
CA GLN A 223 7.59 9.83 -57.31
C GLN A 223 7.76 11.14 -56.55
N ILE A 224 7.24 11.18 -55.32
CA ILE A 224 7.36 12.31 -54.41
C ILE A 224 7.93 11.78 -53.10
N PHE A 225 9.19 12.11 -52.84
CA PHE A 225 9.80 11.90 -51.53
C PHE A 225 9.68 13.20 -50.75
N GLN A 226 9.21 13.14 -49.51
CA GLN A 226 9.11 14.34 -48.69
C GLN A 226 9.57 14.08 -47.27
N ILE A 227 9.95 15.15 -46.60
CA ILE A 227 10.14 15.12 -45.16
C ILE A 227 8.76 15.14 -44.49
N ASN A 228 8.59 14.25 -43.53
CA ASN A 228 7.40 14.17 -42.70
C ASN A 228 7.82 14.00 -41.24
N THR A 229 6.95 14.40 -40.32
CA THR A 229 7.20 14.35 -38.88
C THR A 229 6.21 13.42 -38.20
N VAL A 230 6.71 12.52 -37.35
CA VAL A 230 5.87 11.78 -36.42
C VAL A 230 6.00 12.36 -35.02
N VAL A 231 4.87 12.63 -34.39
CA VAL A 231 4.79 13.11 -33.01
C VAL A 231 4.36 11.95 -32.13
N ASN A 232 5.19 11.59 -31.16
CA ASN A 232 4.92 10.62 -30.10
C ASN A 232 4.85 11.34 -28.74
N PRO A 233 3.63 11.74 -28.30
CA PRO A 233 3.45 12.52 -27.09
C PRO A 233 3.78 11.79 -25.78
N LEU A 234 4.07 10.50 -25.79
CA LEU A 234 4.43 9.78 -24.57
C LEU A 234 5.93 9.79 -24.29
N LYS A 235 6.78 10.06 -25.31
CA LYS A 235 8.24 10.03 -25.15
C LYS A 235 8.75 11.26 -24.37
N PRO A 236 9.37 11.11 -23.19
CA PRO A 236 9.82 12.26 -22.38
C PRO A 236 10.73 13.24 -23.13
N ARG A 237 11.63 12.69 -23.94
CA ARG A 237 12.59 13.40 -24.79
C ARG A 237 12.36 13.02 -26.24
N ASN A 238 12.69 13.92 -27.16
CA ASN A 238 12.57 13.69 -28.61
C ASN A 238 11.18 13.15 -29.00
N TYR A 239 10.14 13.83 -28.51
CA TYR A 239 8.74 13.47 -28.77
C TYR A 239 8.34 13.69 -30.24
N LYS A 240 9.16 14.37 -31.03
CA LYS A 240 9.02 14.50 -32.48
C LYS A 240 10.23 13.86 -33.16
N SER A 241 9.99 13.13 -34.24
CA SER A 241 11.05 12.59 -35.10
C SER A 241 10.69 12.79 -36.55
N VAL A 242 11.67 13.18 -37.34
CA VAL A 242 11.56 13.50 -38.75
C VAL A 242 12.00 12.27 -39.54
N PHE A 243 11.32 11.99 -40.65
CA PHE A 243 11.65 10.87 -41.54
C PHE A 243 11.35 11.24 -43.00
N ILE A 244 11.91 10.47 -43.95
CA ILE A 244 11.54 10.57 -45.36
C ILE A 244 10.38 9.64 -45.65
N ASP A 245 9.30 10.23 -46.15
CA ASP A 245 8.12 9.57 -46.66
C ASP A 245 8.26 9.39 -48.17
N GLY A 246 8.44 8.14 -48.60
CA GLY A 246 8.62 7.74 -50.00
C GLY A 246 7.42 6.99 -50.60
N ASP A 247 6.29 6.91 -49.87
CA ASP A 247 5.15 6.10 -50.27
C ASP A 247 4.24 6.81 -51.29
N MET A 248 4.52 8.07 -51.62
CA MET A 248 3.73 8.86 -52.56
C MET A 248 4.22 8.68 -53.99
N TYR A 249 3.51 7.86 -54.77
CA TYR A 249 3.72 7.74 -56.21
C TYR A 249 2.41 7.73 -56.98
N PHE A 250 2.42 8.34 -58.16
CA PHE A 250 1.23 8.46 -59.03
C PHE A 250 1.55 7.93 -60.42
N SER A 251 0.85 6.87 -60.83
CA SER A 251 1.09 6.21 -62.11
C SER A 251 0.19 6.75 -63.21
N PHE A 252 0.77 7.16 -64.34
CA PHE A 252 0.04 7.74 -65.47
C PHE A 252 0.50 7.15 -66.80
N VAL A 253 -0.37 7.24 -67.81
CA VAL A 253 -0.08 6.82 -69.19
C VAL A 253 -0.42 7.98 -70.11
N PRO A 254 0.57 8.60 -70.78
CA PRO A 254 0.34 9.75 -71.64
C PRO A 254 -0.80 9.51 -72.64
N TYR A 255 -1.71 10.49 -72.75
CA TYR A 255 -2.88 10.48 -73.64
C TYR A 255 -3.90 9.36 -73.43
N LYS A 256 -3.72 8.48 -72.42
CA LYS A 256 -4.65 7.38 -72.11
C LYS A 256 -5.22 7.46 -70.71
N LEU A 257 -4.37 7.73 -69.72
CA LEU A 257 -4.73 7.80 -68.31
C LEU A 257 -3.98 8.96 -67.65
N ALA A 258 -4.73 9.95 -67.19
CA ALA A 258 -4.22 11.05 -66.37
C ALA A 258 -4.48 10.78 -64.88
N ARG A 259 -3.61 11.29 -64.02
CA ARG A 259 -3.78 11.24 -62.56
C ARG A 259 -3.98 12.62 -61.97
N LEU A 260 -4.97 12.74 -61.09
CA LEU A 260 -5.17 13.91 -60.26
C LEU A 260 -5.13 13.48 -58.81
N ALA A 261 -4.38 14.17 -57.96
CA ALA A 261 -4.30 13.86 -56.54
C ALA A 261 -4.37 15.13 -55.70
N ASN A 262 -5.02 15.04 -54.55
CA ASN A 262 -5.01 16.06 -53.51
C ASN A 262 -4.32 15.45 -52.30
N VAL A 263 -3.23 16.06 -51.84
CA VAL A 263 -2.47 15.67 -50.65
C VAL A 263 -2.66 16.77 -49.62
N PHE A 264 -3.00 16.39 -48.39
CA PHE A 264 -3.34 17.31 -47.32
C PHE A 264 -2.28 17.28 -46.21
N TYR A 265 -1.86 18.45 -45.75
CA TYR A 265 -0.93 18.60 -44.63
C TYR A 265 -1.67 19.13 -43.41
N ARG A 266 -1.55 18.43 -42.29
CA ARG A 266 -2.14 18.82 -41.00
C ARG A 266 -1.15 19.64 -40.21
N GLN A 267 -1.67 20.61 -39.47
CA GLN A 267 -0.92 21.32 -38.45
C GLN A 267 -1.14 20.62 -37.12
N PHE A 268 -0.05 20.29 -36.45
CA PHE A 268 -0.04 19.82 -35.08
C PHE A 268 0.42 21.00 -34.22
N ILE A 269 -0.36 21.34 -33.20
CA ILE A 269 -0.02 22.34 -32.21
C ILE A 269 0.34 21.60 -30.93
N VAL A 270 1.63 21.50 -30.62
CA VAL A 270 2.10 20.81 -29.42
C VAL A 270 2.31 21.84 -28.32
N ASN A 271 1.47 21.78 -27.30
CA ASN A 271 1.62 22.56 -26.07
C ASN A 271 2.31 21.66 -25.04
N ASN A 272 3.58 21.93 -24.76
CA ASN A 272 4.40 21.10 -23.90
C ASN A 272 4.69 21.83 -22.58
N ASP A 273 4.00 21.42 -21.51
CA ASP A 273 4.19 21.97 -20.17
C ASP A 273 5.41 21.33 -19.49
N GLN A 274 6.47 22.11 -19.38
CA GLN A 274 7.77 21.73 -18.83
C GLN A 274 7.80 21.71 -17.29
N SER A 275 6.77 22.23 -16.64
CA SER A 275 6.79 22.39 -15.19
C SER A 275 6.49 21.06 -14.47
N ILE A 276 7.16 20.86 -13.32
CA ILE A 276 6.87 19.76 -12.36
C ILE A 276 6.11 20.26 -11.13
N MET A 277 6.11 21.57 -10.94
CA MET A 277 5.36 22.29 -9.92
C MET A 277 3.96 22.67 -10.45
N PRO A 278 3.03 23.12 -9.58
CA PRO A 278 1.67 23.46 -10.00
C PRO A 278 1.56 24.64 -10.98
N TYR A 279 2.60 25.47 -11.07
CA TYR A 279 2.66 26.62 -11.99
C TYR A 279 3.01 26.15 -13.40
N GLN A 280 2.25 26.60 -14.40
CA GLN A 280 2.42 26.17 -15.79
C GLN A 280 3.60 26.87 -16.48
N ASP A 281 4.35 26.11 -17.27
CA ASP A 281 5.43 26.60 -18.14
C ASP A 281 5.28 25.93 -19.52
N VAL A 282 4.43 26.52 -20.35
CA VAL A 282 3.97 25.90 -21.61
C VAL A 282 4.77 26.44 -22.78
N GLU A 283 5.53 25.55 -23.41
CA GLU A 283 6.20 25.80 -24.69
C GLU A 283 5.28 25.32 -25.82
N GLN A 284 4.91 26.23 -26.72
CA GLN A 284 4.09 25.90 -27.89
C GLN A 284 4.94 25.73 -29.14
N GLU A 285 4.71 24.65 -29.88
CA GLU A 285 5.35 24.38 -31.17
C GLU A 285 4.31 23.99 -32.24
N LYS A 286 4.48 24.52 -33.45
CA LYS A 286 3.69 24.11 -34.63
C LYS A 286 4.51 23.14 -35.50
N VAL A 287 3.95 21.96 -35.77
CA VAL A 287 4.58 20.90 -36.56
C VAL A 287 3.70 20.55 -37.76
N ILE A 288 4.31 20.30 -38.92
CA ILE A 288 3.62 19.87 -40.13
C ILE A 288 3.67 18.34 -40.19
N VAL A 289 2.50 17.71 -40.32
CA VAL A 289 2.35 16.26 -40.35
C VAL A 289 1.44 15.85 -41.50
N ARG A 290 1.84 14.82 -42.24
CA ARG A 290 0.95 14.10 -43.18
C ARG A 290 0.68 12.70 -42.64
N LYS A 291 -0.59 12.32 -42.51
CA LYS A 291 -0.97 10.93 -42.22
C LYS A 291 -1.19 10.16 -43.52
N ALA A 292 -1.15 8.82 -43.46
CA ALA A 292 -1.29 7.97 -44.64
C ALA A 292 -2.64 8.19 -45.35
N GLU A 293 -3.70 8.49 -44.59
CA GLU A 293 -5.04 8.77 -45.09
C GLU A 293 -5.22 10.19 -45.66
N ASP A 294 -4.23 11.07 -45.55
CA ASP A 294 -4.32 12.48 -45.97
C ASP A 294 -4.05 12.66 -47.48
N PHE A 295 -4.57 11.78 -48.32
CA PHE A 295 -4.60 11.99 -49.77
C PHE A 295 -5.87 11.45 -50.42
N ARG A 296 -6.22 12.00 -51.56
CA ARG A 296 -7.32 11.54 -52.43
C ARG A 296 -6.85 11.62 -53.87
N ASP A 297 -6.93 10.51 -54.60
CA ASP A 297 -6.60 10.48 -56.03
C ASP A 297 -7.81 10.16 -56.91
N LEU A 298 -7.69 10.54 -58.17
CA LEU A 298 -8.66 10.34 -59.23
C LEU A 298 -7.88 9.95 -60.49
N THR A 299 -8.41 8.96 -61.21
CA THR A 299 -7.94 8.62 -62.57
C THR A 299 -8.90 9.22 -63.57
N GLU A 300 -8.37 9.99 -64.52
CA GLU A 300 -9.14 10.52 -65.65
C GLU A 300 -8.70 9.82 -66.95
N LEU A 301 -9.63 9.67 -67.89
CA LEU A 301 -9.31 9.21 -69.24
C LEU A 301 -8.53 10.31 -69.96
N GLY A 302 -7.37 9.94 -70.48
CA GLY A 302 -6.55 10.83 -71.28
C GLY A 302 -7.15 11.09 -72.66
N ARG A 303 -6.85 12.26 -73.19
CA ARG A 303 -7.22 12.72 -74.54
C ARG A 303 -5.96 13.12 -75.29
N ASP A 304 -6.00 13.04 -76.61
CA ASP A 304 -4.86 13.36 -77.48
C ASP A 304 -4.37 14.82 -77.36
N LYS A 305 -5.24 15.72 -76.88
CA LYS A 305 -4.93 17.15 -76.68
C LYS A 305 -4.49 17.49 -75.25
N ASP A 306 -4.41 16.52 -74.34
CA ASP A 306 -4.02 16.81 -72.96
C ASP A 306 -2.53 17.19 -72.88
N ASP A 307 -2.25 18.33 -72.24
CA ASP A 307 -0.88 18.83 -71.99
C ASP A 307 -0.33 18.40 -70.61
N SER A 308 -1.19 17.84 -69.75
CA SER A 308 -0.84 17.41 -68.39
C SER A 308 -1.24 15.96 -68.15
N PHE A 309 -0.30 15.16 -67.67
CA PHE A 309 -0.51 13.72 -67.46
C PHE A 309 -0.67 13.33 -65.99
N ALA A 310 -0.06 14.09 -65.09
CA ALA A 310 -0.27 13.95 -63.65
C ALA A 310 -0.32 15.34 -63.00
N VAL A 311 -1.28 15.55 -62.11
CA VAL A 311 -1.48 16.79 -61.36
C VAL A 311 -1.65 16.46 -59.88
N VAL A 312 -0.77 16.98 -59.03
CA VAL A 312 -0.84 16.78 -57.58
C VAL A 312 -1.00 18.14 -56.90
N TYR A 313 -2.05 18.28 -56.10
CA TYR A 313 -2.33 19.47 -55.30
C TYR A 313 -1.90 19.23 -53.86
N LEU A 314 -0.94 19.99 -53.37
CA LEU A 314 -0.53 19.98 -51.96
C LEU A 314 -1.27 21.10 -51.23
N ARG A 315 -2.08 20.74 -50.23
CA ARG A 315 -3.04 21.66 -49.59
C ARG A 315 -2.95 21.61 -48.07
N ARG A 316 -3.34 22.70 -47.42
CA ARG A 316 -3.62 22.72 -45.99
C ARG A 316 -4.85 21.85 -45.69
N SER A 317 -4.74 20.93 -44.75
CA SER A 317 -5.87 20.16 -44.23
C SER A 317 -6.81 21.09 -43.43
N PRO A 318 -8.14 20.91 -43.48
CA PRO A 318 -9.06 21.64 -42.61
C PRO A 318 -8.96 21.20 -41.14
N PHE A 319 -8.26 20.10 -40.85
CA PHE A 319 -8.08 19.59 -39.50
C PHE A 319 -6.77 20.09 -38.88
N THR A 320 -6.83 20.46 -37.60
CA THR A 320 -5.69 20.81 -36.75
C THR A 320 -5.72 19.94 -35.50
N GLU A 321 -4.59 19.33 -35.16
CA GLU A 321 -4.48 18.47 -33.98
C GLU A 321 -3.72 19.22 -32.88
N THR A 322 -4.35 19.46 -31.74
CA THR A 322 -3.73 20.13 -30.59
C THR A 322 -3.38 19.08 -29.55
N ILE A 323 -2.10 18.98 -29.21
CA ILE A 323 -1.55 17.99 -28.28
C ILE A 323 -1.07 18.73 -27.04
N ASN A 324 -1.72 18.50 -25.91
CA ASN A 324 -1.34 19.05 -24.62
C ASN A 324 -0.52 18.01 -23.86
N ARG A 325 0.79 18.19 -23.76
CA ARG A 325 1.69 17.37 -22.93
C ARG A 325 1.96 18.05 -21.60
N LYS A 326 2.06 17.26 -20.54
CA LYS A 326 2.55 17.70 -19.23
C LYS A 326 3.37 16.61 -18.55
N PHE A 327 4.44 17.01 -17.89
CA PHE A 327 5.14 16.10 -16.97
C PHE A 327 4.29 15.85 -15.72
N GLN A 328 4.51 14.70 -15.09
CA GLN A 328 3.92 14.40 -13.79
C GLN A 328 4.16 15.55 -12.81
N LYS A 329 3.09 16.00 -12.14
CA LYS A 329 3.19 17.08 -11.15
C LYS A 329 3.47 16.56 -9.75
N LEU A 330 4.02 17.40 -8.89
CA LEU A 330 4.28 17.06 -7.49
C LEU A 330 3.02 16.56 -6.77
N GLY A 331 1.87 17.20 -7.00
CA GLY A 331 0.60 16.77 -6.41
C GLY A 331 0.16 15.37 -6.86
N GLU A 332 0.37 15.05 -8.14
CA GLU A 332 0.07 13.72 -8.71
C GLU A 332 1.00 12.64 -8.12
N LEU A 333 2.29 12.96 -7.96
CA LEU A 333 3.26 12.08 -7.29
C LEU A 333 2.86 11.82 -5.83
N LEU A 334 2.55 12.86 -5.05
CA LEU A 334 2.17 12.72 -3.65
C LEU A 334 0.86 11.93 -3.49
N SER A 335 -0.11 12.16 -4.37
CA SER A 335 -1.35 11.38 -4.41
C SER A 335 -1.09 9.90 -4.70
N TYR A 336 -0.23 9.60 -5.68
CA TYR A 336 0.16 8.23 -6.02
C TYR A 336 0.89 7.53 -4.86
N LEU A 337 1.91 8.17 -4.27
CA LEU A 337 2.67 7.61 -3.15
C LEU A 337 1.80 7.41 -1.90
N GLY A 338 0.91 8.36 -1.61
CA GLY A 338 -0.05 8.27 -0.52
C GLY A 338 -1.03 7.11 -0.68
N GLY A 339 -1.64 6.98 -1.86
CA GLY A 339 -2.55 5.88 -2.18
C GLY A 339 -1.86 4.51 -2.10
N PHE A 340 -0.64 4.41 -2.64
CA PHE A 340 0.16 3.18 -2.57
C PHE A 340 0.48 2.79 -1.13
N MET A 341 0.89 3.74 -0.28
CA MET A 341 1.15 3.48 1.14
C MET A 341 -0.09 2.94 1.86
N GLN A 342 -1.27 3.46 1.55
CA GLN A 342 -2.52 3.03 2.16
C GLN A 342 -2.88 1.59 1.77
N ILE A 343 -2.70 1.21 0.50
CA ILE A 343 -2.93 -0.16 0.03
C ILE A 343 -1.94 -1.14 0.67
N MET A 344 -0.65 -0.78 0.75
CA MET A 344 0.35 -1.64 1.41
C MET A 344 0.04 -1.83 2.90
N LYS A 345 -0.33 -0.76 3.61
CA LYS A 345 -0.78 -0.86 5.02
C LYS A 345 -2.00 -1.76 5.17
N LEU A 346 -2.95 -1.73 4.23
CA LEU A 346 -4.13 -2.58 4.27
C LEU A 346 -3.77 -4.06 4.09
N ILE A 347 -2.99 -4.40 3.05
CA ILE A 347 -2.65 -5.80 2.73
C ILE A 347 -1.79 -6.41 3.85
N PHE A 348 -0.69 -5.74 4.21
CA PHE A 348 0.22 -6.26 5.23
C PHE A 348 -0.39 -6.14 6.63
N GLY A 349 -1.09 -5.05 6.92
CA GLY A 349 -1.74 -4.84 8.20
C GLY A 349 -2.83 -5.88 8.47
N PHE A 350 -3.59 -6.28 7.47
CA PHE A 350 -4.56 -7.36 7.61
C PHE A 350 -3.87 -8.68 8.02
N ALA A 351 -2.81 -9.09 7.30
CA ALA A 351 -2.11 -10.34 7.58
C ALA A 351 -1.38 -10.33 8.94
N ILE A 352 -0.70 -9.23 9.28
CA ILE A 352 0.06 -9.09 10.52
C ILE A 352 -0.88 -8.95 11.71
N ALA A 353 -1.96 -8.17 11.61
CA ALA A 353 -2.95 -8.08 12.68
C ALA A 353 -3.59 -9.45 12.97
N PHE A 354 -3.88 -10.22 11.92
CA PHE A 354 -4.39 -11.57 12.07
C PHE A 354 -3.40 -12.53 12.74
N TYR A 355 -2.13 -12.46 12.35
CA TYR A 355 -1.04 -13.18 12.99
C TYR A 355 -0.90 -12.80 14.47
N ASN A 356 -0.81 -11.49 14.76
CA ASN A 356 -0.66 -10.94 16.10
C ASN A 356 -1.83 -11.38 16.99
N ARG A 357 -3.07 -11.32 16.50
CA ARG A 357 -4.26 -11.82 17.22
C ARG A 357 -4.16 -13.31 17.53
N THR A 358 -3.78 -14.13 16.56
CA THR A 358 -3.67 -15.58 16.75
C THR A 358 -2.55 -15.94 17.73
N SER A 359 -1.40 -15.26 17.62
CA SER A 359 -0.28 -15.41 18.55
C SER A 359 -0.66 -15.01 19.98
N MET A 360 -1.38 -13.90 20.14
CA MET A 360 -1.91 -13.45 21.43
C MET A 360 -2.81 -14.51 22.08
N LEU A 361 -3.74 -15.08 21.31
CA LEU A 361 -4.67 -16.12 21.81
C LEU A 361 -3.94 -17.41 22.19
N ILE A 362 -2.93 -17.82 21.43
CA ILE A 362 -2.10 -18.99 21.76
C ILE A 362 -1.31 -18.74 23.04
N GLU A 363 -0.70 -17.56 23.20
CA GLU A 363 0.04 -17.21 24.41
C GLU A 363 -0.87 -17.20 25.64
N LEU A 364 -2.06 -16.63 25.52
CA LEU A 364 -3.06 -16.60 26.58
C LEU A 364 -3.54 -18.02 26.93
N ALA A 365 -3.85 -18.83 25.93
CA ALA A 365 -4.30 -20.21 26.10
C ALA A 365 -3.26 -21.08 26.82
N ASN A 366 -1.98 -20.95 26.44
CA ASN A 366 -0.87 -21.66 27.09
C ASN A 366 -0.58 -21.17 28.52
N LYS A 367 -0.93 -19.92 28.85
CA LYS A 367 -0.79 -19.39 30.21
C LYS A 367 -1.94 -19.81 31.13
N LEU A 368 -3.14 -20.00 30.58
CA LEU A 368 -4.35 -20.31 31.36
C LEU A 368 -4.66 -21.80 31.47
N TYR A 369 -4.26 -22.62 30.49
CA TYR A 369 -4.65 -24.03 30.44
C TYR A 369 -3.49 -24.95 30.07
N ASP A 370 -3.55 -26.15 30.64
CA ASP A 370 -2.74 -27.30 30.23
C ASP A 370 -3.54 -28.16 29.23
N PHE A 371 -2.88 -28.62 28.16
CA PHE A 371 -3.51 -29.43 27.10
C PHE A 371 -3.07 -30.90 27.20
N GLU A 372 -4.03 -31.81 27.37
CA GLU A 372 -3.80 -33.26 27.42
C GLU A 372 -4.70 -34.00 26.40
N ASP A 373 -4.15 -35.01 25.72
CA ASP A 373 -4.90 -35.87 24.79
C ASP A 373 -5.52 -37.06 25.55
N THR A 374 -6.86 -37.16 25.51
CA THR A 374 -7.67 -38.17 26.22
C THR A 374 -7.33 -39.63 25.88
N GLN A 375 -6.59 -39.90 24.81
CA GLN A 375 -6.17 -41.27 24.45
C GLN A 375 -5.28 -41.93 25.51
N HIS A 376 -4.62 -41.17 26.38
CA HIS A 376 -3.78 -41.71 27.47
C HIS A 376 -4.55 -42.04 28.76
N LEU A 377 -5.76 -41.52 28.98
CA LEU A 377 -6.56 -41.79 30.18
C LEU A 377 -7.13 -43.23 30.20
N LYS A 378 -7.42 -43.81 29.04
CA LYS A 378 -7.95 -45.18 28.92
C LYS A 378 -6.93 -46.26 29.31
N LYS A 379 -5.62 -45.97 29.26
CA LYS A 379 -4.56 -46.93 29.59
C LYS A 379 -4.31 -47.07 31.11
N PHE A 380 -4.82 -46.15 31.92
CA PHE A 380 -4.67 -46.17 33.39
C PHE A 380 -5.83 -46.83 34.13
N ASN A 381 -7.04 -46.83 33.56
CA ASN A 381 -8.19 -47.50 34.19
C ASN A 381 -8.07 -49.03 34.17
N THR A 382 -7.30 -49.60 33.23
CA THR A 382 -7.01 -51.05 33.16
C THR A 382 -6.01 -51.53 34.21
N LEU A 383 -5.26 -50.62 34.87
CA LEU A 383 -4.27 -50.96 35.90
C LEU A 383 -4.80 -50.83 37.34
N LYS A 384 -5.97 -50.19 37.53
CA LYS A 384 -6.59 -50.01 38.86
C LYS A 384 -7.53 -51.14 39.30
N THR A 385 -7.81 -52.13 38.45
CA THR A 385 -8.69 -53.27 38.78
C THR A 385 -7.96 -54.56 39.15
N LEU A 386 -6.63 -54.54 39.31
CA LEU A 386 -5.86 -55.68 39.83
C LEU A 386 -5.17 -55.31 41.14
N LYS A 387 -5.93 -55.34 42.24
CA LYS A 387 -5.52 -55.53 43.65
C LYS A 387 -6.55 -54.85 44.58
N TYR A 388 -7.70 -55.50 44.75
CA TYR A 388 -8.50 -55.43 45.98
C TYR A 388 -9.60 -56.51 45.88
N THR A 389 -9.30 -57.69 46.43
CA THR A 389 -10.29 -58.71 46.77
C THR A 389 -9.78 -59.41 48.03
N GLU A 390 -10.36 -59.06 49.19
CA GLU A 390 -10.39 -59.88 50.41
C GLU A 390 -11.80 -60.49 50.48
N GLN A 391 -11.94 -61.81 50.25
CA GLN A 391 -12.00 -62.92 51.23
C GLN A 391 -13.39 -63.16 51.86
N ILE A 392 -14.03 -64.29 51.52
CA ILE A 392 -14.81 -65.15 52.44
C ILE A 392 -14.67 -66.62 51.99
N GLY A 393 -14.19 -67.51 52.87
CA GLY A 393 -14.32 -68.98 52.75
C GLY A 393 -13.03 -69.80 52.92
N SER A 394 -12.81 -70.31 54.14
CA SER A 394 -11.73 -71.24 54.59
C SER A 394 -11.99 -72.72 54.16
N PRO A 395 -11.14 -73.77 54.40
CA PRO A 395 -9.95 -73.82 55.29
C PRO A 395 -8.74 -74.72 54.87
N ILE A 396 -7.70 -74.68 55.73
CA ILE A 396 -6.64 -75.69 56.07
C ILE A 396 -5.26 -75.59 55.38
N GLY A 397 -4.23 -75.32 56.21
CA GLY A 397 -2.84 -75.76 55.99
C GLY A 397 -1.75 -74.89 56.65
N LYS A 398 -1.19 -75.38 57.77
CA LYS A 398 0.04 -75.01 58.55
C LYS A 398 1.18 -74.37 57.70
N GLN A 399 2.11 -73.50 58.15
CA GLN A 399 2.87 -73.37 59.42
C GLN A 399 3.78 -72.11 59.37
N GLU A 400 4.09 -71.49 60.53
CA GLU A 400 5.32 -70.73 60.96
C GLU A 400 5.99 -69.67 60.02
N SER A 401 6.64 -68.58 60.44
CA SER A 401 6.80 -67.77 61.66
C SER A 401 7.61 -66.51 61.27
N ASN A 402 7.65 -65.52 62.19
CA ASN A 402 8.62 -64.42 62.34
C ASN A 402 8.30 -63.00 61.83
N SER A 403 8.44 -62.13 62.83
CA SER A 403 8.23 -60.71 63.02
C SER A 403 9.27 -59.81 62.37
N VAL A 404 8.83 -58.65 61.84
CA VAL A 404 9.55 -57.36 61.93
C VAL A 404 8.52 -56.22 61.99
N ASN A 405 8.65 -55.33 62.98
CA ASN A 405 7.86 -54.11 63.18
C ASN A 405 8.00 -53.11 62.01
N PRO A 406 6.91 -52.54 61.46
CA PRO A 406 6.97 -51.44 60.52
C PRO A 406 6.57 -50.12 61.22
N PHE A 407 7.50 -49.54 61.96
CA PHE A 407 7.40 -48.14 62.37
C PHE A 407 8.78 -47.52 62.16
N ILE A 408 8.85 -46.37 61.48
CA ILE A 408 10.07 -45.70 60.99
C ILE A 408 10.56 -46.16 59.59
N ILE A 409 9.68 -46.25 58.59
CA ILE A 409 10.03 -46.07 57.17
C ILE A 409 8.83 -45.39 56.47
N SER A 410 8.62 -44.09 56.65
CA SER A 410 7.53 -43.41 55.93
C SER A 410 7.76 -41.94 55.54
N GLN A 411 8.74 -41.23 56.10
CA GLN A 411 8.87 -39.79 55.80
C GLN A 411 9.80 -39.44 54.62
N GLU A 412 10.82 -40.25 54.31
CA GLU A 412 11.78 -39.91 53.23
C GLU A 412 11.40 -40.48 51.86
N PHE A 413 10.77 -41.65 51.84
CA PHE A 413 10.32 -42.30 50.61
C PHE A 413 9.18 -41.52 49.89
N GLN A 414 8.40 -40.73 50.65
CA GLN A 414 7.30 -39.94 50.12
C GLN A 414 7.80 -38.66 49.41
N LYS A 415 8.88 -38.00 49.86
CA LYS A 415 9.37 -36.75 49.23
C LYS A 415 10.02 -36.96 47.86
N VAL A 416 10.69 -38.09 47.65
CA VAL A 416 11.43 -38.38 46.39
C VAL A 416 10.48 -38.77 45.25
N GLN A 417 9.44 -39.56 45.53
CA GLN A 417 8.42 -39.92 44.55
C GLN A 417 7.56 -38.72 44.11
N TRP A 418 7.25 -37.79 45.01
CA TRP A 418 6.45 -36.60 44.67
C TRP A 418 7.20 -35.63 43.76
N LYS A 419 8.52 -35.45 43.93
CA LYS A 419 9.33 -34.61 43.02
C LYS A 419 9.40 -35.20 41.61
N GLN A 420 9.53 -36.52 41.47
CA GLN A 420 9.49 -37.19 40.17
C GLN A 420 8.09 -37.14 39.55
N TYR A 421 7.04 -37.34 40.34
CA TYR A 421 5.65 -37.25 39.89
C TYR A 421 5.26 -35.84 39.42
N ILE A 422 5.69 -34.80 40.14
CA ILE A 422 5.49 -33.39 39.73
C ILE A 422 6.31 -33.06 38.48
N LYS A 423 7.56 -33.54 38.35
CA LYS A 423 8.35 -33.38 37.12
C LYS A 423 7.71 -34.08 35.92
N GLU A 424 7.10 -35.24 36.12
CA GLU A 424 6.36 -35.99 35.09
C GLU A 424 5.02 -35.33 34.74
N LEU A 425 4.30 -34.74 35.70
CA LEU A 425 3.09 -33.95 35.46
C LEU A 425 3.38 -32.66 34.68
N VAL A 426 4.47 -31.96 35.00
CA VAL A 426 4.89 -30.74 34.27
C VAL A 426 5.43 -31.08 32.87
N LYS A 427 5.96 -32.29 32.65
CA LYS A 427 6.35 -32.78 31.31
C LYS A 427 5.16 -33.27 30.46
N LYS A 428 3.98 -33.50 31.06
CA LYS A 428 2.80 -34.06 30.37
C LYS A 428 2.00 -33.03 29.58
N SER A 429 2.00 -31.76 29.97
CA SER A 429 1.32 -30.71 29.21
C SER A 429 2.20 -30.23 28.06
N LYS A 430 1.74 -30.41 26.82
CA LYS A 430 2.43 -29.88 25.63
C LYS A 430 1.81 -28.52 25.29
N PRO A 431 2.58 -27.43 25.25
CA PRO A 431 2.04 -26.13 24.87
C PRO A 431 1.63 -26.12 23.40
N ILE A 432 0.57 -25.37 23.08
CA ILE A 432 0.18 -25.11 21.69
C ILE A 432 1.25 -24.24 21.05
N THR A 433 1.90 -24.74 20.01
CA THR A 433 2.82 -23.94 19.20
C THR A 433 2.10 -23.38 17.98
N PHE A 434 2.45 -22.14 17.61
CA PHE A 434 1.95 -21.54 16.38
C PHE A 434 2.41 -22.37 15.18
N ASN A 435 1.47 -22.75 14.31
CA ASN A 435 1.73 -23.49 13.08
C ASN A 435 0.97 -22.82 11.93
N PHE A 436 1.56 -22.81 10.73
CA PHE A 436 0.93 -22.29 9.52
C PHE A 436 -0.46 -22.89 9.27
N ARG A 437 -0.68 -24.16 9.63
CA ARG A 437 -2.02 -24.78 9.55
C ARG A 437 -3.04 -24.12 10.49
N ILE A 438 -2.64 -23.72 11.71
CA ILE A 438 -3.51 -23.00 12.65
C ILE A 438 -3.83 -21.62 12.09
N PHE A 439 -2.84 -20.93 11.52
CA PHE A 439 -3.03 -19.64 10.88
C PHE A 439 -4.07 -19.70 9.75
N ILE A 440 -3.93 -20.66 8.81
CA ILE A 440 -4.89 -20.82 7.71
C ILE A 440 -6.27 -21.28 8.21
N ASN A 441 -6.32 -22.17 9.20
CA ASN A 441 -7.60 -22.58 9.77
C ASN A 441 -8.35 -21.40 10.40
N GLN A 442 -7.65 -20.56 11.15
CA GLN A 442 -8.25 -19.36 11.72
C GLN A 442 -8.65 -18.36 10.61
N LEU A 443 -7.79 -18.17 9.60
CA LEU A 443 -8.02 -17.21 8.50
C LEU A 443 -9.23 -17.60 7.64
N THR A 444 -9.51 -18.90 7.56
CA THR A 444 -10.67 -19.47 6.86
C THR A 444 -11.84 -19.75 7.79
N PHE A 445 -11.86 -19.15 8.99
CA PHE A 445 -12.95 -19.30 9.96
C PHE A 445 -13.34 -20.76 10.28
N GLY A 446 -12.36 -21.68 10.34
CA GLY A 446 -12.64 -23.07 10.68
C GLY A 446 -12.88 -24.00 9.49
N TYR A 447 -12.88 -23.50 8.24
CA TYR A 447 -13.26 -24.32 7.07
C TYR A 447 -12.12 -25.18 6.52
N LEU A 448 -10.87 -24.74 6.57
CA LEU A 448 -9.72 -25.41 5.94
C LEU A 448 -8.63 -25.78 6.96
N LEU A 449 -7.93 -26.91 6.74
CA LEU A 449 -6.76 -27.35 7.52
C LEU A 449 -6.97 -27.56 9.05
N LYS A 450 -8.11 -28.16 9.44
CA LYS A 450 -8.34 -28.59 10.83
C LYS A 450 -7.27 -29.55 11.33
N ASN A 451 -6.76 -29.30 12.53
CA ASN A 451 -5.79 -30.15 13.24
C ASN A 451 -6.13 -30.19 14.74
N LYS A 452 -5.61 -31.18 15.48
CA LYS A 452 -5.78 -31.31 16.94
C LYS A 452 -5.43 -30.01 17.68
N ASN A 453 -4.32 -29.37 17.32
CA ASN A 453 -3.89 -28.11 17.94
C ASN A 453 -4.86 -26.95 17.68
N SER A 454 -5.53 -26.90 16.52
CA SER A 454 -6.52 -25.87 16.25
C SER A 454 -7.83 -26.13 16.99
N GLU A 455 -8.21 -27.39 17.22
CA GLU A 455 -9.37 -27.74 18.03
C GLU A 455 -9.15 -27.41 19.51
N PHE A 456 -7.95 -27.68 20.04
CA PHE A 456 -7.57 -27.25 21.39
C PHE A 456 -7.58 -25.73 21.53
N LEU A 457 -7.08 -25.01 20.53
CA LEU A 457 -7.10 -23.55 20.52
C LEU A 457 -8.53 -23.00 20.46
N GLU A 458 -9.41 -23.56 19.64
CA GLU A 458 -10.81 -23.16 19.55
C GLU A 458 -11.56 -23.37 20.89
N LYS A 459 -11.36 -24.54 21.52
CA LYS A 459 -11.88 -24.83 22.86
C LYS A 459 -11.34 -23.87 23.93
N ALA A 460 -10.05 -23.57 23.88
CA ALA A 460 -9.44 -22.60 24.78
C ALA A 460 -10.01 -21.19 24.55
N ILE A 461 -10.13 -20.74 23.31
CA ILE A 461 -10.72 -19.43 22.97
C ILE A 461 -12.14 -19.31 23.52
N ASN A 462 -12.98 -20.33 23.33
CA ASN A 462 -14.36 -20.32 23.84
C ASN A 462 -14.39 -20.24 25.37
N LYS A 463 -13.49 -20.97 26.05
CA LYS A 463 -13.38 -20.93 27.50
C LYS A 463 -12.85 -19.58 28.01
N ILE A 464 -11.84 -19.01 27.34
CA ILE A 464 -11.30 -17.67 27.61
C ILE A 464 -12.40 -16.63 27.47
N ASN A 465 -13.18 -16.66 26.40
CA ASN A 465 -14.25 -15.69 26.19
C ASN A 465 -15.34 -15.79 27.26
N ASN A 466 -15.66 -17.01 27.72
CA ASN A 466 -16.64 -17.23 28.78
C ASN A 466 -16.13 -16.80 30.17
N GLU A 467 -14.85 -17.02 30.46
CA GLU A 467 -14.22 -16.68 31.74
C GLU A 467 -13.77 -15.21 31.82
N LEU A 468 -13.54 -14.56 30.68
CA LEU A 468 -13.28 -13.12 30.57
C LEU A 468 -14.55 -12.28 30.36
N ASP A 469 -15.73 -12.91 30.30
CA ASP A 469 -16.99 -12.18 30.30
C ASP A 469 -17.13 -11.42 31.63
N LEU A 470 -17.39 -10.11 31.52
CA LEU A 470 -17.58 -9.23 32.66
C LEU A 470 -18.68 -9.77 33.57
N HIS A 471 -19.72 -10.38 33.00
CA HIS A 471 -20.80 -10.98 33.78
C HIS A 471 -20.30 -12.18 34.59
N SER A 472 -19.54 -13.10 33.99
CA SER A 472 -18.93 -14.25 34.67
C SER A 472 -17.96 -13.82 35.77
N ILE A 473 -17.11 -12.82 35.52
CA ILE A 473 -16.17 -12.30 36.52
C ILE A 473 -16.94 -11.70 37.71
N LEU A 474 -17.94 -10.87 37.44
CA LEU A 474 -18.77 -10.28 38.50
C LEU A 474 -19.55 -11.34 39.26
N TYR A 475 -20.05 -12.38 38.58
CA TYR A 475 -20.77 -13.48 39.20
C TYR A 475 -19.85 -14.32 40.10
N GLN A 476 -18.63 -14.66 39.66
CA GLN A 476 -17.64 -15.34 40.49
C GLN A 476 -17.20 -14.48 41.68
N LEU A 477 -17.04 -13.17 41.52
CA LEU A 477 -16.80 -12.25 42.63
C LEU A 477 -17.97 -12.21 43.61
N GLN A 478 -19.21 -12.26 43.11
CA GLN A 478 -20.40 -12.39 43.95
C GLN A 478 -20.46 -13.74 44.67
N GLU A 479 -20.07 -14.84 44.03
CA GLU A 479 -19.97 -16.16 44.68
C GLU A 479 -18.90 -16.16 45.78
N ILE A 480 -17.76 -15.53 45.56
CA ILE A 480 -16.74 -15.33 46.60
C ILE A 480 -17.30 -14.47 47.75
N ASN A 481 -18.09 -13.42 47.45
CA ASN A 481 -18.75 -12.62 48.47
C ASN A 481 -19.84 -13.41 49.24
N LYS A 482 -20.59 -14.28 48.55
CA LYS A 482 -21.56 -15.19 49.18
C LYS A 482 -20.85 -16.21 50.05
N LEU A 483 -19.76 -16.81 49.57
CA LEU A 483 -18.92 -17.72 50.35
C LEU A 483 -18.34 -17.02 51.57
N LYS A 484 -17.92 -15.76 51.44
CA LYS A 484 -17.51 -14.91 52.55
C LYS A 484 -18.63 -14.74 53.57
N SER A 485 -19.87 -14.50 53.13
CA SER A 485 -21.03 -14.36 54.02
C SER A 485 -21.48 -15.67 54.70
N VAL A 486 -21.17 -16.81 54.11
CA VAL A 486 -21.50 -18.15 54.66
C VAL A 486 -20.43 -18.61 55.64
N LEU A 487 -19.15 -18.37 55.33
CA LEU A 487 -18.03 -18.81 56.17
C LEU A 487 -17.73 -17.86 57.32
N LEU A 488 -17.97 -16.55 57.14
CA LEU A 488 -17.61 -15.51 58.10
C LEU A 488 -18.86 -14.82 58.69
N ARG A 489 -18.79 -14.47 59.98
CA ARG A 489 -19.79 -13.64 60.68
C ARG A 489 -19.65 -12.17 60.29
N LYS A 490 -20.69 -11.36 60.55
CA LYS A 490 -20.72 -9.94 60.17
C LYS A 490 -19.48 -9.17 60.67
N SER A 491 -19.08 -9.35 61.92
CA SER A 491 -17.87 -8.74 62.49
C SER A 491 -16.59 -9.23 61.81
N GLN A 492 -16.47 -10.53 61.50
CA GLN A 492 -15.32 -11.10 60.79
C GLN A 492 -15.22 -10.59 59.34
N ILE A 493 -16.35 -10.38 58.67
CA ILE A 493 -16.42 -9.82 57.31
C ILE A 493 -15.95 -8.37 57.32
N ILE A 494 -16.38 -7.58 58.30
CA ILE A 494 -15.94 -6.20 58.52
C ILE A 494 -14.42 -6.23 58.70
N LEU A 495 -13.91 -6.99 59.65
CA LEU A 495 -12.47 -7.12 59.90
C LEU A 495 -11.66 -7.52 58.66
N PHE A 496 -12.16 -8.50 57.90
CA PHE A 496 -11.53 -8.95 56.66
C PHE A 496 -11.52 -7.86 55.57
N ASN A 497 -12.56 -7.02 55.49
CA ASN A 497 -12.58 -5.89 54.54
C ASN A 497 -11.58 -4.78 54.92
N PHE A 498 -11.22 -4.68 56.20
CA PHE A 498 -10.25 -3.73 56.72
C PHE A 498 -8.84 -4.33 56.89
N SER A 499 -8.61 -5.57 56.45
CA SER A 499 -7.26 -6.11 56.40
C SER A 499 -6.41 -5.29 55.41
N PRO A 500 -5.20 -4.88 55.78
CA PRO A 500 -4.35 -4.07 54.92
C PRO A 500 -4.08 -4.82 53.61
N LYS A 501 -4.09 -4.09 52.49
CA LYS A 501 -3.60 -4.63 51.22
C LYS A 501 -2.15 -5.09 51.41
N PRO A 502 -1.70 -6.16 50.74
CA PRO A 502 -0.30 -6.58 50.83
C PRO A 502 0.61 -5.42 50.42
N VAL A 503 1.49 -5.03 51.34
CA VAL A 503 2.50 -3.98 51.11
C VAL A 503 3.71 -4.65 50.47
N VAL A 504 4.15 -4.13 49.33
CA VAL A 504 5.37 -4.60 48.66
C VAL A 504 6.54 -3.78 49.20
N THR A 505 7.38 -4.41 50.02
CA THR A 505 8.62 -3.84 50.55
C THR A 505 9.80 -4.27 49.69
N LEU A 506 10.73 -3.34 49.42
CA LEU A 506 12.03 -3.63 48.81
C LEU A 506 12.99 -4.07 49.93
N GLY A 507 12.83 -5.29 50.43
CA GLY A 507 13.63 -5.83 51.52
C GLY A 507 13.22 -7.27 51.83
N GLN A 508 14.21 -8.11 52.14
CA GLN A 508 14.06 -9.57 52.28
C GLN A 508 12.96 -9.96 53.26
N ASP A 509 11.96 -10.71 52.78
CA ASP A 509 10.98 -11.39 53.62
C ASP A 509 10.92 -12.89 53.29
N GLN A 510 10.79 -13.67 54.37
CA GLN A 510 10.74 -15.12 54.39
C GLN A 510 9.54 -15.66 53.61
N VAL A 511 9.82 -16.71 52.85
CA VAL A 511 8.94 -17.36 51.87
C VAL A 511 7.72 -18.00 52.55
N VAL A 512 6.52 -17.53 52.20
CA VAL A 512 5.35 -18.41 52.02
C VAL A 512 5.03 -18.41 50.51
N PRO A 513 5.12 -19.55 49.81
CA PRO A 513 5.12 -19.54 48.35
C PRO A 513 3.71 -19.40 47.76
N SER A 514 3.51 -18.40 46.89
CA SER A 514 2.54 -18.46 45.80
C SER A 514 3.26 -18.22 44.46
N ARG A 515 2.86 -18.97 43.42
CA ARG A 515 3.60 -19.17 42.17
C ARG A 515 3.64 -17.95 41.23
N TYR A 516 3.14 -16.78 41.63
CA TYR A 516 2.93 -15.63 40.75
C TYR A 516 3.80 -14.39 41.08
N ALA A 517 4.69 -14.48 42.07
CA ALA A 517 5.47 -13.33 42.54
C ALA A 517 6.99 -13.59 42.44
N VAL A 518 7.50 -13.80 41.23
CA VAL A 518 8.91 -13.55 40.90
C VAL A 518 8.94 -13.06 39.45
N GLU A 519 8.68 -11.77 39.23
CA GLU A 519 9.39 -10.90 38.25
C GLU A 519 8.72 -9.51 38.16
N ASP A 520 9.57 -8.50 38.42
CA ASP A 520 9.54 -7.14 37.90
C ASP A 520 8.59 -6.09 38.51
N LEU A 521 9.08 -5.54 39.64
CA LEU A 521 9.34 -4.10 39.79
C LEU A 521 10.72 -3.85 39.15
N GLU A 522 10.89 -2.97 38.17
CA GLU A 522 11.12 -1.54 38.37
C GLU A 522 10.74 -0.68 37.14
N THR A 523 10.43 0.59 37.43
CA THR A 523 10.15 1.74 36.54
C THR A 523 8.73 1.82 35.95
N GLY A 524 7.90 2.84 36.20
CA GLY A 524 8.02 4.06 36.99
C GLY A 524 7.01 5.12 36.50
N LYS A 525 6.16 5.60 37.44
CA LYS A 525 5.51 6.94 37.55
C LYS A 525 4.45 7.32 36.49
N SER A 526 3.17 7.61 36.81
CA SER A 526 2.50 8.50 37.79
C SER A 526 1.95 9.76 37.11
N TYR A 527 0.62 9.93 37.12
CA TYR A 527 -0.19 11.17 37.21
C TYR A 527 -1.63 10.69 37.50
N ILE A 528 -2.42 11.15 38.48
CA ILE A 528 -3.00 12.49 38.65
C ILE A 528 -3.62 12.63 40.07
N LYS A 529 -3.46 13.84 40.64
CA LYS A 529 -4.26 14.62 41.60
C LYS A 529 -5.10 13.95 42.70
N SER A 530 -4.82 14.45 43.91
CA SER A 530 -5.66 14.48 45.09
C SER A 530 -7.06 15.02 44.83
N LYS A 531 -8.06 14.33 45.41
CA LYS A 531 -9.38 14.89 45.72
C LYS A 531 -9.69 14.48 47.15
N ASP A 532 -9.97 15.46 47.99
CA ASP A 532 -10.18 15.33 49.43
C ASP A 532 -11.28 14.31 49.76
N VAL A 533 -10.98 13.38 50.66
CA VAL A 533 -11.92 12.37 51.16
C VAL A 533 -12.38 12.79 52.55
N ILE A 534 -13.67 13.04 52.67
CA ILE A 534 -14.41 13.25 53.91
C ILE A 534 -14.40 11.93 54.69
N TYR A 535 -13.92 11.95 55.94
CA TYR A 535 -13.87 10.76 56.81
C TYR A 535 -15.29 10.39 57.27
N ASN A 536 -15.65 9.11 57.10
CA ASN A 536 -16.97 8.58 57.44
C ASN A 536 -16.93 8.00 58.86
N GLU A 537 -17.24 8.82 59.86
CA GLU A 537 -17.13 8.53 61.31
C GLU A 537 -17.92 7.27 61.73
N GLU A 538 -19.07 7.01 61.08
CA GLU A 538 -19.91 5.82 61.29
C GLU A 538 -19.18 4.50 60.92
N LEU A 539 -18.30 4.54 59.92
CA LEU A 539 -17.55 3.37 59.45
C LEU A 539 -16.48 2.95 60.48
N PHE A 540 -15.91 3.94 61.18
CA PHE A 540 -14.89 3.73 62.20
C PHE A 540 -15.47 3.07 63.45
N LEU A 541 -16.64 3.53 63.90
CA LEU A 541 -17.37 2.94 65.03
C LEU A 541 -17.74 1.46 64.78
N LYS A 542 -18.21 1.13 63.56
CA LYS A 542 -18.54 -0.27 63.19
C LYS A 542 -17.32 -1.18 63.16
N LEU A 543 -16.15 -0.65 62.81
CA LEU A 543 -14.90 -1.40 62.82
C LEU A 543 -14.42 -1.67 64.24
N GLU A 544 -14.54 -0.68 65.12
CA GLU A 544 -14.18 -0.78 66.54
C GLU A 544 -15.05 -1.82 67.26
N GLU A 545 -16.37 -1.75 67.07
CA GLU A 545 -17.32 -2.70 67.64
C GLU A 545 -17.06 -4.14 67.14
N ALA A 546 -16.82 -4.31 65.84
CA ALA A 546 -16.50 -5.60 65.25
C ALA A 546 -15.17 -6.20 65.76
N TYR A 547 -14.15 -5.36 66.01
CA TYR A 547 -12.88 -5.80 66.60
C TYR A 547 -13.06 -6.24 68.06
N LYS A 548 -13.82 -5.47 68.85
CA LYS A 548 -14.13 -5.78 70.25
C LYS A 548 -14.87 -7.12 70.38
N GLU A 549 -15.91 -7.32 69.56
CA GLU A 549 -16.68 -8.57 69.54
C GLU A 549 -15.78 -9.78 69.27
N ILE A 550 -14.91 -9.70 68.26
CA ILE A 550 -13.99 -10.80 67.91
C ILE A 550 -12.93 -11.04 68.99
N ALA A 551 -12.40 -9.97 69.61
CA ALA A 551 -11.39 -10.07 70.65
C ALA A 551 -11.94 -10.72 71.93
N GLU A 552 -13.16 -10.35 72.35
CA GLU A 552 -13.84 -10.96 73.50
C GLU A 552 -14.23 -12.42 73.24
N GLU A 553 -14.54 -12.79 72.00
CA GLU A 553 -14.86 -14.18 71.62
C GLU A 553 -13.64 -15.10 71.65
N VAL A 554 -12.43 -14.58 71.40
CA VAL A 554 -11.18 -15.36 71.50
C VAL A 554 -10.85 -15.72 72.96
N GLU A 555 -11.30 -14.93 73.93
CA GLU A 555 -11.05 -15.16 75.36
C GLU A 555 -12.09 -16.10 76.03
N LYS A 556 -13.26 -16.31 75.42
CA LYS A 556 -14.33 -17.17 75.97
C LYS A 556 -14.11 -18.65 75.59
N THR A 557 -14.00 -19.52 76.58
CA THR A 557 -13.63 -20.95 76.48
C THR A 557 -14.65 -21.91 75.85
N HIS A 558 -15.78 -21.42 75.31
CA HIS A 558 -16.86 -22.28 74.79
C HIS A 558 -17.36 -21.82 73.40
N GLN A 559 -16.50 -21.90 72.38
CA GLN A 559 -16.90 -21.75 70.98
C GLN A 559 -16.28 -22.82 70.06
N ASN A 560 -16.91 -23.01 68.90
CA ASN A 560 -16.58 -24.01 67.88
C ASN A 560 -15.14 -23.81 67.34
N ILE A 561 -14.29 -24.85 67.42
CA ILE A 561 -12.84 -24.82 67.16
C ILE A 561 -12.48 -24.15 65.82
N CYS A 562 -13.34 -24.32 64.81
CA CYS A 562 -13.15 -23.72 63.49
C CYS A 562 -13.26 -22.18 63.50
N GLN A 563 -14.25 -21.63 64.21
CA GLN A 563 -14.46 -20.18 64.32
C GLN A 563 -13.37 -19.50 65.16
N MET A 564 -12.88 -20.20 66.20
CA MET A 564 -11.77 -19.71 67.02
C MET A 564 -10.47 -19.58 66.22
N ASN A 565 -10.16 -20.56 65.35
CA ASN A 565 -8.99 -20.48 64.46
C ASN A 565 -9.10 -19.36 63.42
N ILE A 566 -10.31 -19.10 62.90
CA ILE A 566 -10.56 -17.99 61.98
C ILE A 566 -10.39 -16.64 62.69
N ASN A 567 -10.97 -16.48 63.89
CA ASN A 567 -10.82 -15.27 64.71
C ASN A 567 -9.36 -14.98 65.07
N LEU A 568 -8.60 -16.01 65.47
CA LEU A 568 -7.16 -15.90 65.75
C LEU A 568 -6.36 -15.48 64.50
N LYS A 569 -6.67 -16.04 63.33
CA LYS A 569 -5.99 -15.69 62.08
C LYS A 569 -6.35 -14.27 61.61
N LEU A 570 -7.62 -13.88 61.73
CA LEU A 570 -8.10 -12.55 61.33
C LEU A 570 -7.52 -11.44 62.20
N THR A 571 -7.51 -11.64 63.53
CA THR A 571 -6.87 -10.69 64.45
C THR A 571 -5.38 -10.54 64.17
N GLN A 572 -4.69 -11.63 63.81
CA GLN A 572 -3.28 -11.62 63.37
C GLN A 572 -3.04 -10.85 62.07
N LEU A 573 -3.98 -10.91 61.12
CA LEU A 573 -3.88 -10.29 59.78
C LEU A 573 -4.24 -8.80 59.75
N ILE A 574 -4.89 -8.27 60.80
CA ILE A 574 -5.00 -6.82 60.99
C ILE A 574 -3.60 -6.29 61.30
N GLY A 575 -3.06 -5.45 60.42
CA GLY A 575 -1.71 -4.89 60.53
C GLY A 575 -1.44 -4.23 61.90
N SER A 576 -0.17 -4.19 62.29
CA SER A 576 0.30 -3.64 63.58
C SER A 576 -0.21 -2.23 63.87
N ASP A 577 -0.42 -1.45 62.81
CA ASP A 577 -0.78 -0.03 62.89
C ASP A 577 -2.25 0.16 63.24
N VAL A 578 -3.14 -0.66 62.69
CA VAL A 578 -4.56 -0.67 63.08
C VAL A 578 -4.69 -1.26 64.49
N ARG A 579 -3.88 -2.27 64.83
CA ARG A 579 -3.87 -2.87 66.17
C ARG A 579 -3.35 -1.89 67.24
N SER A 580 -2.41 -1.00 66.92
CA SER A 580 -1.88 0.01 67.84
C SER A 580 -2.85 1.17 68.06
N ILE A 581 -3.70 1.49 67.08
CA ILE A 581 -4.78 2.48 67.20
C ILE A 581 -5.94 1.94 68.06
N LEU A 582 -6.23 0.63 67.98
CA LEU A 582 -7.35 0.01 68.71
C LEU A 582 -6.99 -0.43 70.16
N ARG A 583 -5.69 -0.60 70.48
CA ARG A 583 -5.20 -1.01 71.81
C ARG A 583 -5.49 -0.03 72.96
N PRO A 584 -5.30 1.30 72.81
CA PRO A 584 -5.52 2.27 73.88
C PRO A 584 -6.96 2.28 74.41
N ILE A 585 -7.92 1.95 73.55
CA ILE A 585 -9.36 1.92 73.88
C ILE A 585 -9.70 0.72 74.78
N GLN A 586 -9.04 -0.42 74.57
CA GLN A 586 -9.18 -1.61 75.41
C GLN A 586 -8.67 -1.37 76.84
N GLN A 587 -7.61 -0.56 77.00
CA GLN A 587 -7.08 -0.16 78.31
C GLN A 587 -7.92 0.90 79.02
N GLN A 588 -8.60 1.80 78.29
CA GLN A 588 -9.49 2.79 78.90
C GLN A 588 -10.77 2.17 79.50
N LEU A 589 -11.29 1.09 78.92
CA LEU A 589 -12.44 0.36 79.50
C LEU A 589 -12.04 -0.54 80.68
N LEU A 590 -10.83 -1.12 80.68
CA LEU A 590 -10.30 -1.90 81.82
C LEU A 590 -9.92 -1.02 83.02
N ASN A 591 -9.53 0.23 82.78
CA ASN A 591 -9.21 1.20 83.85
C ASN A 591 -10.43 2.00 84.32
N GLY A 592 -11.47 2.14 83.49
CA GLY A 592 -12.76 2.75 83.88
C GLY A 592 -13.60 1.91 84.85
N VAL A 593 -13.29 0.61 85.02
CA VAL A 593 -13.93 -0.25 86.02
C VAL A 593 -13.21 -0.19 87.38
N LYS A 594 -11.94 0.24 87.44
CA LYS A 594 -11.16 0.31 88.70
C LYS A 594 -11.24 1.66 89.42
N SER A 595 -11.74 2.72 88.79
CA SER A 595 -11.90 4.05 89.43
C SER A 595 -13.26 4.26 90.10
N THR A 596 -14.23 3.37 89.92
CA THR A 596 -15.56 3.42 90.57
C THR A 596 -15.64 2.67 91.91
N GLU A 597 -14.60 1.95 92.34
CA GLU A 597 -14.59 1.20 93.61
C GLU A 597 -13.79 1.85 94.76
N ILE A 598 -13.19 3.04 94.56
CA ILE A 598 -12.42 3.75 95.63
C ILE A 598 -13.07 5.08 96.06
N GLN A 599 -14.19 5.50 95.46
CA GLN A 599 -14.94 6.70 95.88
C GLN A 599 -16.26 6.42 96.62
N ASN A 600 -16.59 5.17 96.97
CA ASN A 600 -17.84 4.80 97.64
C ASN A 600 -17.70 4.22 99.07
N ILE A 601 -16.62 4.53 99.80
CA ILE A 601 -16.50 4.16 101.23
C ILE A 601 -16.34 5.35 102.19
N ASN A 602 -16.12 6.57 101.69
CA ASN A 602 -16.10 7.77 102.53
C ASN A 602 -17.13 8.77 102.02
N ASN A 603 -18.37 8.67 102.53
CA ASN A 603 -19.36 9.74 102.70
C ASN A 603 -20.75 9.10 102.78
N ASN A 604 -21.24 8.84 103.99
CA ASN A 604 -22.66 8.94 104.37
C ASN A 604 -22.80 8.63 105.86
N GLN A 605 -22.52 9.66 106.66
CA GLN A 605 -23.00 9.77 108.03
C GLN A 605 -23.41 11.25 108.21
N ASP A 606 -24.65 11.43 108.66
CA ASP A 606 -25.31 12.66 109.13
C ASP A 606 -25.81 13.65 108.06
N ASP A 607 -27.11 13.62 107.77
CA ASP A 607 -28.05 14.51 108.47
C ASP A 607 -29.53 14.16 108.19
N TYR A 608 -30.30 14.10 109.27
CA TYR A 608 -31.74 13.83 109.36
C TYR A 608 -32.44 15.12 109.78
N ASN A 609 -33.56 15.46 109.13
CA ASN A 609 -34.69 16.34 109.53
C ASN A 609 -35.19 17.09 108.28
N GLN A 610 -36.48 17.21 107.94
CA GLN A 610 -37.71 17.21 108.74
C GLN A 610 -38.94 17.13 107.79
N SER A 611 -40.03 16.52 108.26
CA SER A 611 -41.47 16.86 108.03
C SER A 611 -42.04 16.75 106.59
N ASP A 612 -43.20 16.17 106.29
CA ASP A 612 -44.36 15.62 107.02
C ASP A 612 -44.98 14.47 106.18
#